data_AF-A0A2E8Y5L1-F1
#
_entry.id   AF-A0A2E8Y5L1-F1
#
_cell.length_a   1.000
_cell.length_b   1.000
_cell.length_c   1.000
_cell.angle_alpha   90.00
_cell.angle_beta   90.00
_cell.angle_gamma   90.00
#
_symmetry.space_group_name_H-M   'P 1'
#
loop_
_entity.id
_entity.type
_entity.pdbx_description
1 polymer ?
#
loop_
_entity_poly.entity_id
_entity_poly.type
_entity_poly.pdbx_seq_one_letter_code
_entity_poly.pdbx_strand_id
1 'polypeptide(L)'
;MSQLLPCSMCGNDLSPQATFCPKCGHPRVGGKPEASRPDGVADMSGSGLRDLMAIIEQNLEILRELAIHGSGEMKALAIALLQAKGHKLTPDNSPGEDLPFDMPLPPKPPEKGGAAGD
;
A
#
# COMPACT_ATOMS: atom_id res chain seq x y z
N MET A 1 -52.44 15.70 27.46
CA MET A 1 -51.64 16.46 26.49
C MET A 1 -50.19 16.05 26.63
N SER A 2 -49.52 15.64 25.55
CA SER A 2 -48.11 15.27 25.58
C SER A 2 -47.26 16.52 25.83
N GLN A 3 -46.48 16.55 26.91
CA GLN A 3 -45.58 17.68 27.19
C GLN A 3 -44.41 17.63 26.21
N LEU A 4 -44.23 18.71 25.45
CA LEU A 4 -43.06 18.90 24.59
C LEU A 4 -41.94 19.55 25.39
N LEU A 5 -40.70 19.22 25.05
CA LEU A 5 -39.50 19.74 25.70
C LEU A 5 -38.70 20.58 24.71
N PRO A 6 -38.26 21.79 25.07
CA PRO A 6 -37.51 22.64 24.16
C PRO A 6 -36.11 22.08 23.90
N CYS A 7 -35.63 22.21 22.66
CA CYS A 7 -34.26 21.88 22.29
C CYS A 7 -33.27 22.83 22.98
N SER A 8 -32.24 22.28 23.62
CA SER A 8 -31.18 23.06 24.28
C SER A 8 -30.37 23.94 23.33
N MET A 9 -30.32 23.62 22.03
CA MET A 9 -29.53 24.37 21.05
C MET A 9 -30.33 25.39 20.25
N CYS A 10 -31.58 25.08 19.87
CA CYS A 10 -32.34 25.94 18.94
C CYS A 10 -33.76 26.28 19.41
N GLY A 11 -34.15 25.82 20.60
CA GLY A 11 -35.46 26.11 21.20
C GLY A 11 -36.66 25.42 20.53
N ASN A 12 -36.45 24.56 19.53
CA ASN A 12 -37.55 23.82 18.89
C ASN A 12 -38.24 22.86 19.87
N ASP A 13 -39.56 22.74 19.81
CA ASP A 13 -40.32 21.79 20.62
C ASP A 13 -40.06 20.35 20.17
N LEU A 14 -39.65 19.50 21.11
CA LEU A 14 -39.31 18.10 20.85
C LEU A 14 -40.25 17.18 21.61
N SER A 15 -40.63 16.07 20.96
CA SER A 15 -41.23 14.94 21.65
C SER A 15 -40.27 14.42 22.73
N PRO A 16 -40.76 14.01 23.91
CA PRO A 16 -39.94 13.37 24.94
C PRO A 16 -39.15 12.15 24.43
N GLN A 17 -39.65 11.48 23.37
CA GLN A 17 -39.05 10.30 22.77
C GLN A 17 -38.09 10.62 21.60
N ALA A 18 -37.97 11.86 21.15
CA ALA A 18 -37.08 12.21 20.05
C ALA A 18 -35.62 12.00 20.44
N THR A 19 -34.83 11.32 19.62
CA THR A 19 -33.38 11.15 19.86
C THR A 19 -32.58 12.37 19.41
N PHE A 20 -33.02 13.03 18.34
CA PHE A 20 -32.37 14.21 17.74
C PHE A 20 -33.39 15.32 17.50
N CYS A 21 -32.93 16.57 17.49
CA CYS A 21 -33.74 17.70 17.05
C CYS A 21 -33.92 17.68 15.52
N PRO A 22 -35.16 17.66 14.98
CA PRO A 22 -35.38 17.66 13.53
C PRO A 22 -35.01 18.99 12.87
N LYS A 23 -34.88 20.08 13.65
CA LYS A 23 -34.55 21.40 13.14
C LYS A 23 -33.04 21.66 13.06
N CYS A 24 -32.28 21.27 14.08
CA CYS A 24 -30.84 21.57 14.15
C CYS A 24 -29.93 20.32 14.20
N GLY A 25 -30.50 19.12 14.24
CA GLY A 25 -29.75 17.86 14.31
C GLY A 25 -29.10 17.56 15.66
N HIS A 26 -29.18 18.46 16.64
CA HIS A 26 -28.51 18.25 17.92
C HIS A 26 -29.12 17.07 18.69
N PRO A 27 -28.29 16.13 19.21
CA PRO A 27 -28.77 15.00 19.99
C PRO A 27 -29.39 15.49 21.30
N ARG A 28 -30.44 14.82 21.76
CA ARG A 28 -30.98 15.09 23.09
C ARG A 28 -30.14 14.37 24.13
N VAL A 29 -29.52 15.14 25.01
CA VAL A 29 -28.85 14.62 26.20
C VAL A 29 -29.94 14.25 27.22
N GLY A 30 -30.32 12.97 27.34
CA GLY A 30 -31.24 12.54 28.40
C GLY A 30 -32.32 11.51 28.05
N GLY A 31 -32.33 10.97 26.83
CA GLY A 31 -33.04 9.70 26.62
C GLY A 31 -32.30 8.63 27.39
N LYS A 32 -32.91 8.02 28.41
CA LYS A 32 -32.39 6.79 29.04
C LYS A 32 -32.03 5.84 27.90
N PRO A 33 -30.75 5.54 27.68
CA PRO A 33 -30.39 4.45 26.82
C PRO A 33 -30.87 3.22 27.58
N GLU A 34 -31.96 2.59 27.15
CA GLU A 34 -32.06 1.14 27.30
C GLU A 34 -30.88 0.60 26.50
N ALA A 35 -29.73 0.60 27.15
CA ALA A 35 -28.50 0.04 26.68
C ALA A 35 -28.75 -1.46 26.66
N SER A 36 -29.21 -1.98 25.52
CA SER A 36 -28.71 -3.26 25.07
C SER A 36 -27.20 -3.11 25.01
N ARG A 37 -26.55 -3.40 26.14
CA ARG A 37 -25.13 -3.66 26.20
C ARG A 37 -24.92 -4.79 25.20
N PRO A 38 -24.16 -4.62 24.11
CA PRO A 38 -23.54 -5.78 23.57
C PRO A 38 -22.53 -6.19 24.65
N ASP A 39 -22.81 -7.26 25.38
CA ASP A 39 -21.82 -8.03 26.16
C ASP A 39 -20.78 -8.68 25.22
N GLY A 40 -20.40 -7.96 24.15
CA GLY A 40 -19.43 -8.38 23.17
C GLY A 40 -18.06 -8.12 23.74
N VAL A 41 -17.44 -9.17 24.27
CA VAL A 41 -16.00 -9.21 24.47
C VAL A 41 -15.36 -8.92 23.11
N ALA A 42 -14.67 -7.78 22.98
CA ALA A 42 -13.92 -7.48 21.78
C ALA A 42 -12.79 -8.52 21.65
N ASP A 43 -12.80 -9.28 20.56
CA ASP A 43 -11.74 -10.25 20.28
C ASP A 43 -10.41 -9.50 20.02
N MET A 44 -9.56 -9.45 21.05
CA MET A 44 -8.20 -8.89 20.99
C MET A 44 -7.23 -9.84 20.29
N SER A 45 -7.69 -10.99 19.77
CA SER A 45 -6.82 -11.94 19.11
C SER A 45 -6.18 -11.37 17.86
N GLY A 46 -6.65 -10.23 17.31
CA GLY A 46 -6.11 -9.67 16.06
C GLY A 46 -6.47 -10.53 14.85
N SER A 47 -7.59 -11.28 14.94
CA SER A 47 -8.16 -12.10 13.86
C SER A 47 -8.30 -11.29 12.59
N GLY A 48 -8.89 -10.09 12.66
CA GLY A 48 -9.03 -9.22 11.49
C GLY A 48 -7.71 -8.80 10.82
N LEU A 49 -6.61 -8.65 11.57
CA LEU A 49 -5.30 -8.32 10.99
C LEU A 49 -4.68 -9.55 10.30
N ARG A 50 -4.84 -10.74 10.88
CA ARG A 50 -4.40 -11.99 10.24
C ARG A 50 -5.19 -12.32 8.98
N ASP A 51 -6.50 -12.12 9.03
CA ASP A 51 -7.37 -12.32 7.87
C ASP A 51 -7.01 -11.33 6.74
N LEU A 52 -6.73 -10.07 7.08
CA LEU A 52 -6.26 -9.09 6.12
C LEU A 52 -4.91 -9.48 5.50
N MET A 53 -3.98 -10.00 6.31
CA MET A 53 -2.68 -10.48 5.82
C MET A 53 -2.84 -11.66 4.86
N ALA A 54 -3.72 -12.61 5.18
CA ALA A 54 -4.03 -13.75 4.32
C ALA A 54 -4.64 -13.31 2.97
N ILE A 55 -5.53 -12.32 2.98
CA ILE A 55 -6.12 -11.75 1.76
C ILE A 55 -5.04 -11.08 0.90
N ILE A 56 -4.13 -10.33 1.51
CA ILE A 56 -3.03 -9.68 0.79
C ILE A 56 -2.12 -10.72 0.15
N GLU A 57 -1.74 -11.76 0.88
CA GLU A 57 -0.91 -12.86 0.35
C GLU A 57 -1.60 -13.57 -0.82
N GLN A 58 -2.88 -13.91 -0.68
CA GLN A 58 -3.66 -14.53 -1.74
C GLN A 58 -3.76 -13.65 -2.99
N ASN A 59 -4.00 -12.35 -2.83
CA ASN A 59 -4.08 -11.41 -3.94
C ASN A 59 -2.74 -11.26 -4.67
N LEU A 60 -1.62 -11.25 -3.93
CA LEU A 60 -0.29 -11.21 -4.53
C LEU A 60 0.04 -12.50 -5.29
N GLU A 61 -0.45 -13.65 -4.83
CA GLU A 61 -0.28 -14.91 -5.55
C GLU A 61 -1.09 -14.94 -6.84
N ILE A 62 -2.36 -14.52 -6.80
CA ILE A 62 -3.20 -14.38 -8.00
C ILE A 62 -2.54 -13.42 -9.00
N LEU A 63 -2.00 -12.30 -8.54
CA LEU A 63 -1.27 -11.37 -9.40
C LEU A 63 0.00 -11.98 -9.99
N ARG A 64 0.74 -12.81 -9.24
CA ARG A 64 1.90 -13.55 -9.78
C ARG A 64 1.48 -14.55 -10.84
N GLU A 65 0.44 -15.34 -10.61
CA GLU A 65 -0.10 -16.28 -11.60
C GLU A 65 -0.57 -15.55 -12.86
N LEU A 66 -1.35 -14.48 -12.71
CA LEU A 66 -1.86 -13.69 -13.84
C LEU A 66 -0.76 -12.92 -14.58
N ALA A 67 0.27 -12.43 -13.88
CA ALA A 67 1.39 -11.74 -14.51
C ALA A 67 2.31 -12.70 -15.28
N ILE A 68 2.50 -13.93 -14.78
CA ILE A 68 3.20 -15.00 -15.54
C ILE A 68 2.35 -15.47 -16.72
N HIS A 69 1.02 -15.34 -16.61
CA HIS A 69 0.04 -15.66 -17.65
C HIS A 69 -0.58 -14.38 -18.23
N GLY A 70 0.25 -13.42 -18.69
CA GLY A 70 -0.24 -12.40 -19.62
C GLY A 70 -1.12 -13.11 -20.66
N SER A 71 -2.40 -12.68 -20.77
CA SER A 71 -3.51 -13.40 -21.40
C SER A 71 -3.04 -14.41 -22.43
N GLY A 72 -3.23 -15.71 -22.18
CA GLY A 72 -2.80 -16.90 -22.94
C GLY A 72 -1.84 -16.71 -24.13
N GLU A 73 -2.25 -15.91 -25.12
CA GLU A 73 -1.44 -15.42 -26.23
C GLU A 73 -0.06 -14.83 -25.84
N MET A 74 0.07 -14.01 -24.79
CA MET A 74 1.36 -13.39 -24.46
C MET A 74 2.35 -14.41 -23.89
N LYS A 75 1.87 -15.36 -23.08
CA LYS A 75 2.67 -16.50 -22.60
C LYS A 75 3.08 -17.43 -23.75
N ALA A 76 2.16 -17.74 -24.65
CA ALA A 76 2.43 -18.54 -25.84
C ALA A 76 3.43 -17.84 -26.78
N LEU A 77 3.28 -16.54 -27.00
CA LEU A 77 4.18 -15.71 -27.78
C LEU A 77 5.58 -15.65 -27.15
N ALA A 78 5.68 -15.46 -25.83
CA ALA A 78 6.95 -15.45 -25.12
C ALA A 78 7.68 -16.81 -25.26
N ILE A 79 6.95 -17.93 -25.12
CA ILE A 79 7.51 -19.28 -25.33
C ILE A 79 7.94 -19.47 -26.79
N ALA A 80 7.11 -19.06 -27.76
CA ALA A 80 7.42 -19.16 -29.18
C ALA A 80 8.64 -18.31 -29.56
N LEU A 81 8.78 -17.10 -29.00
CA LEU A 81 9.93 -16.24 -29.18
C LEU A 81 11.20 -16.85 -28.56
N LEU A 82 11.11 -17.45 -27.37
CA LEU A 82 12.24 -18.15 -26.74
C LEU A 82 12.66 -19.39 -27.54
N GLN A 83 11.71 -20.15 -28.07
CA GLN A 83 11.96 -21.31 -28.93
C GLN A 83 12.57 -20.90 -30.29
N ALA A 84 12.07 -19.82 -30.89
CA ALA A 84 12.61 -19.24 -32.12
C ALA A 84 14.04 -18.68 -31.90
N LYS A 85 14.30 -18.10 -30.72
CA LYS A 85 15.62 -17.58 -30.31
C LYS A 85 16.61 -18.67 -29.87
N GLY A 86 16.13 -19.92 -29.69
CA GLY A 86 16.95 -21.11 -29.48
C GLY A 86 17.80 -21.51 -30.69
N HIS A 87 17.62 -20.88 -31.85
CA HIS A 87 18.58 -20.92 -32.95
C HIS A 87 19.50 -19.68 -32.90
N LYS A 88 20.68 -19.87 -32.29
CA LYS A 88 21.88 -19.02 -32.39
C LYS A 88 21.86 -17.72 -31.58
N LEU A 89 21.94 -17.83 -30.25
CA LEU A 89 22.72 -16.89 -29.44
C LEU A 89 23.63 -17.69 -28.51
N THR A 90 24.82 -17.99 -29.00
CA THR A 90 25.95 -18.21 -28.09
C THR A 90 26.16 -16.89 -27.33
N PRO A 91 26.07 -16.86 -25.99
CA PRO A 91 26.64 -15.76 -25.24
C PRO A 91 28.15 -15.93 -25.35
N ASP A 92 28.77 -15.14 -26.22
CA ASP A 92 30.22 -15.00 -26.26
C ASP A 92 30.65 -14.35 -24.94
N ASN A 93 30.99 -15.18 -23.96
CA ASN A 93 31.74 -14.75 -22.80
C ASN A 93 33.23 -14.76 -23.20
N SER A 94 33.63 -13.78 -23.99
CA SER A 94 35.03 -13.39 -24.08
C SER A 94 35.25 -12.22 -23.12
N PRO A 95 36.21 -12.31 -22.18
CA PRO A 95 36.56 -11.18 -21.34
C PRO A 95 37.19 -10.10 -22.23
N GLY A 96 36.65 -8.89 -22.13
CA GLY A 96 36.77 -7.87 -23.16
C GLY A 96 38.15 -7.26 -23.31
N GLU A 97 38.58 -7.13 -24.56
CA GLU A 97 39.60 -6.23 -25.12
C GLU A 97 39.09 -6.04 -26.57
N ASP A 98 38.48 -4.92 -26.95
CA ASP A 98 39.17 -3.81 -27.58
C ASP A 98 38.16 -2.67 -27.85
N LEU A 99 38.34 -1.52 -27.21
CA LEU A 99 37.90 -0.25 -27.75
C LEU A 99 39.13 0.67 -27.81
N PRO A 100 39.62 1.06 -29.00
CA PRO A 100 40.67 2.06 -29.09
C PRO A 100 40.00 3.43 -28.99
N PHE A 101 39.69 3.85 -27.77
CA PHE A 101 39.53 5.27 -27.51
C PHE A 101 40.85 5.75 -26.90
N ASP A 102 41.65 6.43 -27.72
CA ASP A 102 42.72 7.33 -27.26
C ASP A 102 42.08 8.41 -26.37
N MET A 103 41.88 8.07 -25.10
CA MET A 103 41.43 8.99 -24.08
C MET A 103 42.67 9.46 -23.33
N PRO A 104 43.10 10.72 -23.50
CA PRO A 104 44.33 11.21 -22.87
C PRO A 104 44.22 11.09 -21.35
N LEU A 105 45.20 10.44 -20.73
CA LEU A 105 45.30 10.34 -19.28
C LEU A 105 45.32 11.75 -18.66
N PRO A 106 44.55 12.01 -17.59
CA PRO A 106 44.66 13.28 -16.87
C PRO A 106 46.06 13.42 -16.24
N PRO A 107 46.63 14.63 -16.19
CA PRO A 107 47.99 14.84 -15.72
C PRO A 107 48.11 14.51 -14.22
N LYS A 108 49.21 13.84 -13.84
CA LYS A 108 49.54 13.55 -12.45
C LYS A 108 49.75 14.85 -11.66
N PRO A 109 49.21 14.98 -10.43
CA PRO A 109 49.51 16.12 -9.56
C PRO A 109 50.95 16.05 -9.02
N PRO A 110 51.55 17.21 -8.69
CA PRO A 110 52.98 17.33 -8.38
C PRO A 110 53.36 16.69 -7.03
N GLU A 111 54.51 16.03 -7.00
CA GLU A 111 55.10 15.45 -5.79
C GLU A 111 55.41 16.53 -4.75
N LYS A 112 54.75 16.43 -3.60
CA LYS A 112 54.96 17.31 -2.45
C LYS A 112 56.08 16.71 -1.60
N GLY A 113 57.33 17.00 -1.96
CA GLY A 113 58.50 16.70 -1.13
C GLY A 113 58.47 17.55 0.14
N GLY A 114 58.02 16.94 1.24
CA GLY A 114 57.99 17.55 2.57
C GLY A 114 59.38 17.55 3.20
N ALA A 115 59.77 18.72 3.72
CA ALA A 115 60.88 18.87 4.64
C ALA A 115 60.50 18.41 6.05
N ALA A 116 61.38 17.64 6.68
CA ALA A 116 61.58 17.47 8.12
C ALA A 116 63.07 17.07 8.26
N GLY A 117 63.95 17.70 9.03
CA GLY A 117 63.74 18.35 10.31
C GLY A 117 64.17 17.39 11.42
N ASP A 118 65.48 17.16 11.57
CA ASP A 118 66.26 17.14 12.83
C ASP A 118 67.76 17.22 12.48
#